data_AF-A0A520HBR6-F1
#
_entry.id   AF-A0A520HBR6-F1
#
_cell.length_a   1.000
_cell.length_b   1.000
_cell.length_c   1.000
_cell.angle_alpha   90.00
_cell.angle_beta   90.00
_cell.angle_gamma   90.00
#
_symmetry.space_group_name_H-M   'P 1'
#
loop_
_entity.id
_entity.type
_entity.pdbx_description
1 polymer ?
#
loop_
_entity_poly.entity_id
_entity_poly.type
_entity_poly.pdbx_seq_one_letter_code
_entity_poly.pdbx_strand_id
1 'polypeptide(L)' 'MLEVITSREATYVPYARQRKAGALWEGVVDIVFVDSKTVHVCDRCHDDSADAFMDATIDALRLAGAC' A
#
# COMPACT_ATOMS: atom_id res chain seq x y z
N MET A 1 -5.89 -2.16 -12.39
CA MET A 1 -4.60 -2.64 -12.94
C MET A 1 -3.53 -1.88 -12.17
N LEU A 2 -2.72 -2.57 -11.36
CA LEU A 2 -1.63 -1.95 -10.60
C LEU A 2 -0.47 -1.67 -11.56
N GLU A 3 -0.01 -0.41 -11.61
CA GLU A 3 1.16 -0.05 -12.40
C GLU A 3 2.42 -0.44 -11.64
N VAL A 4 3.22 -1.35 -12.20
CA VAL A 4 4.45 -1.83 -11.55
C VAL A 4 5.50 -0.73 -11.58
N ILE A 5 6.10 -0.43 -10.44
CA ILE A 5 7.15 0.58 -10.32
C ILE A 5 8.48 -0.11 -10.02
N THR A 6 9.20 -0.51 -11.07
CA THR A 6 10.49 -1.18 -10.89
C THR A 6 11.63 -0.15 -10.79
N SER A 7 11.75 0.53 -9.64
CA SER A 7 12.93 1.37 -9.34
C SER A 7 13.74 0.74 -8.22
N ARG A 8 15.06 0.61 -8.40
CA ARG A 8 15.98 0.14 -7.36
C ARG A 8 16.06 1.09 -6.16
N GLU A 9 15.66 2.33 -6.33
CA GLU A 9 15.68 3.36 -5.29
C GLU A 9 14.32 3.52 -4.61
N ALA A 10 13.30 2.77 -5.04
CA ALA A 10 11.97 2.81 -4.43
C ALA A 10 11.93 1.89 -3.19
N THR A 11 11.51 2.46 -2.05
CA THR A 11 11.15 1.69 -0.86
C THR A 11 9.63 1.60 -0.76
N TYR A 12 9.10 0.39 -0.68
CA TYR A 12 7.68 0.10 -0.52
C TYR A 12 7.37 -0.15 0.95
N VAL A 13 6.59 0.73 1.57
CA VAL A 13 6.23 0.64 2.98
C VAL A 13 4.72 0.40 3.11
N PRO A 14 4.28 -0.86 3.25
CA PRO A 14 2.87 -1.18 3.49
C PRO A 14 2.49 -0.86 4.95
N TYR A 15 1.28 -0.36 5.15
CA TYR A 15 0.67 -0.16 6.47
C TYR A 15 -0.85 -0.15 6.37
N ALA A 16 -1.53 -0.41 7.50
CA ALA A 16 -2.97 -0.21 7.62
C ALA A 16 -3.26 1.22 8.10
N ARG A 17 -4.26 1.87 7.51
CA ARG A 17 -4.71 3.21 7.89
C ARG A 17 -6.20 3.18 8.24
N GLN A 18 -6.58 3.71 9.39
CA GLN A 18 -7.99 3.85 9.73
C GLN A 18 -8.59 5.08 9.03
N ARG A 19 -9.74 4.91 8.37
CA ARG A 19 -10.45 6.01 7.73
C ARG A 19 -11.15 6.87 8.78
N LYS A 20 -11.07 8.20 8.62
CA LYS A 20 -11.73 9.16 9.51
C LYS A 20 -13.25 9.05 9.51
N ALA A 21 -13.84 8.55 8.42
CA ALA A 21 -15.27 8.33 8.28
C ALA A 21 -15.53 6.82 8.19
N GLY A 22 -16.07 6.23 9.25
CA GLY A 22 -16.63 4.87 9.22
C GLY A 22 -15.85 3.77 9.94
N ALA A 23 -14.79 4.08 10.69
CA ALA A 23 -14.00 3.12 11.49
C ALA A 23 -13.33 1.96 10.71
N LEU A 24 -13.58 1.85 9.40
CA LEU A 24 -12.94 0.89 8.49
C LEU A 24 -11.47 1.19 8.28
N TRP A 25 -10.72 0.13 8.04
CA TRP A 25 -9.30 0.13 7.73
C TRP A 25 -9.08 -0.02 6.23
N GLU A 26 -8.13 0.74 5.69
CA GLU A 26 -7.69 0.62 4.31
C GLU A 26 -6.20 0.26 4.28
N GLY A 27 -5.82 -0.61 3.35
CA GLY A 27 -4.42 -0.89 3.08
C GLY A 27 -3.78 0.28 2.35
N VAL A 28 -2.58 0.68 2.75
CA VAL A 28 -1.84 1.78 2.12
C VAL A 28 -0.40 1.37 1.90
N VAL A 29 0.16 1.73 0.75
CA VAL A 29 1.57 1.56 0.42
C VAL A 29 2.17 2.92 0.14
N ASP A 30 3.09 3.35 1.00
CA ASP A 30 3.94 4.49 0.71
C ASP A 30 5.09 4.02 -0.19
N ILE A 31 5.20 4.62 -1.36
CA ILE A 31 6.26 4.37 -2.35
C ILE A 31 7.22 5.55 -2.27
N VAL A 32 8.36 5.33 -1.61
CA VAL A 32 9.31 6.40 -1.28
C VAL A 32 10.50 6.32 -2.23
N PHE A 33 10.80 7.43 -2.91
CA PHE A 33 12.01 7.67 -3.68
C PHE A 33 12.92 8.66 -2.95
N VAL A 34 14.11 8.93 -3.50
CA VAL A 34 15.07 9.88 -2.93
C VAL A 34 14.49 11.31 -2.85
N ASP A 35 13.71 11.72 -3.85
CA ASP A 35 13.22 13.09 -4.03
C ASP A 35 11.70 13.23 -3.88
N SER A 36 10.97 12.12 -3.81
CA SER A 36 9.53 12.11 -3.95
C SER A 36 8.89 10.95 -3.20
N LYS A 37 7.60 11.09 -2.94
CA LYS A 37 6.78 10.07 -2.30
C LYS A 37 5.45 9.98 -3.01
N THR A 38 5.06 8.76 -3.36
CA THR A 38 3.73 8.45 -3.89
C THR A 38 3.01 7.57 -2.88
N VAL A 39 1.69 7.71 -2.81
CA VAL A 39 0.85 6.89 -1.91
C VAL A 39 -0.12 6.09 -2.76
N HIS A 40 -0.07 4.78 -2.62
CA HIS A 40 -1.07 3.86 -3.17
C HIS A 40 -2.02 3.42 -2.06
N VAL A 41 -3.32 3.45 -2.31
CA VAL A 41 -4.35 2.98 -1.37
C VAL A 41 -5.03 1.79 -2.00
N CYS A 42 -5.13 0.69 -1.27
CA CYS A 42 -5.79 -0.53 -1.72
C CYS A 42 -7.29 -0.27 -1.95
N ASP A 43 -7.85 -0.93 -2.97
CA ASP A 43 -9.25 -0.73 -3.37
C ASP A 43 -10.27 -1.18 -2.32
N ARG A 44 -9.89 -2.09 -1.41
CA ARG A 44 -10.77 -2.67 -0.40
C ARG A 44 -10.58 -2.02 0.97
N CYS A 45 -11.70 -1.86 1.67
CA CYS A 45 -11.73 -1.51 3.08
C CYS A 45 -12.12 -2.76 3.90
N HIS A 46 -11.61 -2.82 5.12
CA HIS A 46 -11.78 -3.94 6.04
C HIS A 46 -12.24 -3.46 7.42
N ASP A 47 -12.90 -4.33 8.17
CA ASP A 47 -13.25 -4.05 9.57
C ASP A 47 -12.04 -4.21 10.50
N ASP A 48 -11.03 -4.99 10.08
CA ASP A 48 -9.79 -5.23 10.84
C ASP A 48 -8.54 -4.66 10.16
N SER A 49 -7.61 -4.24 10.99
CA SER A 49 -6.32 -3.67 10.58
C SER A 49 -5.36 -4.72 9.99
N ALA A 50 -5.43 -5.99 10.41
CA ALA A 50 -4.53 -7.02 9.91
C ALA A 50 -4.85 -7.39 8.46
N ASP A 51 -6.15 -7.50 8.13
CA ASP A 51 -6.60 -7.76 6.76
C ASP A 51 -6.22 -6.60 5.82
N ALA A 52 -6.41 -5.36 6.25
CA ALA A 52 -5.98 -4.18 5.50
C ALA A 52 -4.45 -4.14 5.28
N PHE A 53 -3.67 -4.51 6.30
CA PHE A 53 -2.21 -4.60 6.18
C PHE A 53 -1.79 -5.72 5.21
N MET A 54 -2.49 -6.84 5.20
CA MET A 54 -2.20 -7.96 4.31
C MET A 54 -2.45 -7.58 2.85
N ASP A 55 -3.55 -6.89 2.55
CA ASP A 55 -3.82 -6.34 1.22
C ASP A 55 -2.72 -5.35 0.78
N ALA A 56 -2.32 -4.44 1.67
CA ALA A 56 -1.22 -3.50 1.40
C ALA A 56 0.11 -4.22 1.12
N THR A 57 0.39 -5.29 1.85
CA THR A 57 1.62 -6.09 1.67
C THR A 57 1.62 -6.79 0.31
N ILE A 58 0.49 -7.38 -0.09
CA ILE A 58 0.36 -8.03 -1.40
C ILE A 58 0.52 -7.01 -2.53
N ASP A 59 -0.11 -5.84 -2.41
CA ASP A 59 0.01 -4.79 -3.40
C ASP A 59 1.43 -4.23 -3.46
N ALA A 60 2.11 -4.06 -2.32
CA ALA A 60 3.52 -3.65 -2.27
C ALA A 60 4.43 -4.63 -3.02
N LEU A 61 4.23 -5.95 -2.85
CA LEU A 61 4.99 -6.98 -3.57
C LEU A 61 4.73 -6.92 -5.08
N ARG A 62 3.48 -6.71 -5.50
CA ARG A 62 3.11 -6.54 -6.91
C ARG A 62 3.72 -5.27 -7.51
N LEU A 63 3.66 -4.16 -6.78
CA LEU A 63 4.24 -2.87 -7.19
C LEU A 63 5.76 -2.96 -7.35
N ALA A 64 6.43 -3.75 -6.50
CA ALA A 64 7.86 -4.04 -6.60
C ALA A 64 8.22 -5.04 -7.72
N GLY A 65 7.23 -5.64 -8.40
CA GLY A 65 7.46 -6.67 -9.42
C GLY A 65 7.95 -8.01 -8.86
N ALA A 66 7.65 -8.31 -7.60
CA ALA A 66 8.09 -9.52 -6.89
C ALA A 66 7.07 -10.67 -6.91
N CYS A 67 6.00 -10.57 -7.71
CA CYS A 67 4.91 -11.54 -7.82
C CYS A 67 4.46 -11.73 -9.27
#